data_AF-A0A4P9XTU0-F1
#
_entry.id   AF-A0A4P9XTU0-F1
#
_cell.length_a   1.000
_cell.length_b   1.000
_cell.length_c   1.000
_cell.angle_alpha   90.00
_cell.angle_beta   90.00
_cell.angle_gamma   90.00
#
_symmetry.space_group_name_H-M   'P 1'
#
loop_
_entity.id
_entity.type
_entity.pdbx_description
1 polymer ?
#
loop_
_entity_poly.entity_id
_entity_poly.type
_entity_poly.pdbx_seq_one_letter_code
_entity_poly.pdbx_strand_id
1 'polypeptide(L)'
;HYLGLPLIMRRGPIQLLLEDASVAYELHNYSYEKWLGGEKAKYIASGKSPYGVLPVVELEGKSYTHLLPILRHLSRHLGKYTGHTADEEYLVDVYADLINDWFTSFAQFTFIEKGSSEQSTPHFVPKFLQACEYYLSVNEQGPYLLGDELSYGDF
;
A
#
# COMPACT_ATOMS: atom_id res chain seq x y z
N HIS A 1 6.15 9.94 -5.47
CA HIS A 1 5.22 11.10 -5.50
C HIS A 1 3.99 10.78 -4.65
N TYR A 2 3.62 11.66 -3.71
CA TYR A 2 2.55 11.44 -2.72
C TYR A 2 1.75 12.71 -2.40
N LEU A 3 0.57 12.55 -1.79
CA LEU A 3 -0.09 13.67 -1.12
C LEU A 3 0.60 13.94 0.22
N GLY A 4 0.84 15.22 0.52
CA GLY A 4 1.37 15.70 1.79
C GLY A 4 0.29 15.73 2.87
N LEU A 5 -0.30 14.57 3.19
CA LEU A 5 -1.26 14.43 4.27
C LEU A 5 -0.53 14.36 5.63
N PRO A 6 -1.19 14.79 6.73
CA PRO A 6 -0.62 14.66 8.08
C PRO A 6 -0.43 13.21 8.52
N LEU A 7 -1.16 12.26 7.90
CA LEU A 7 -0.96 10.83 8.05
C LEU A 7 -0.14 10.28 6.88
N ILE A 8 0.75 9.33 7.19
CA ILE A 8 1.64 8.68 6.21
C ILE A 8 0.81 7.85 5.19
N MET A 9 -0.33 7.27 5.60
CA MET A 9 -1.29 6.57 4.72
C MET A 9 -0.60 5.64 3.71
N ARG A 10 -1.02 5.65 2.43
CA ARG A 10 -0.46 4.85 1.32
C ARG A 10 1.01 5.16 0.97
N ARG A 11 1.65 6.14 1.64
CA ARG A 11 3.09 6.36 1.54
C ARG A 11 3.89 5.39 2.39
N GLY A 12 3.33 4.96 3.51
CA GLY A 12 4.03 4.24 4.58
C GLY A 12 4.65 2.95 4.10
N PRO A 13 3.86 2.01 3.56
CA PRO A 13 4.39 0.70 3.16
C PRO A 13 5.54 0.79 2.15
N ILE A 14 5.44 1.70 1.17
CA ILE A 14 6.50 1.88 0.16
C ILE A 14 7.77 2.45 0.81
N GLN A 15 7.63 3.42 1.72
CA GLN A 15 8.79 3.96 2.42
C GLN A 15 9.44 2.90 3.32
N LEU A 16 8.66 2.18 4.12
CA LEU A 16 9.20 1.14 5.00
C LEU A 16 9.96 0.07 4.21
N LEU A 17 9.41 -0.38 3.08
CA LEU A 17 10.09 -1.32 2.19
C LEU A 17 11.42 -0.77 1.66
N LEU A 18 11.43 0.48 1.18
CA LEU A 18 12.65 1.10 0.64
C LEU A 18 13.72 1.34 1.72
N GLU A 19 13.29 1.75 2.93
CA GLU A 19 14.19 1.96 4.07
C GLU A 19 14.78 0.63 4.56
N ASP A 20 13.96 -0.42 4.72
CA ASP A 20 14.42 -1.77 5.08
C ASP A 20 15.41 -2.32 4.04
N ALA A 21 15.13 -2.10 2.76
CA ALA A 21 16.01 -2.46 1.66
C ALA A 21 17.25 -1.56 1.51
N SER A 22 17.38 -0.50 2.33
CA SER A 22 18.44 0.52 2.23
C SER A 22 18.54 1.16 0.83
N VAL A 23 17.41 1.33 0.16
CA VAL A 23 17.31 1.95 -1.17
C VAL A 23 17.07 3.44 -1.00
N ALA A 24 17.99 4.26 -1.52
CA ALA A 24 17.81 5.71 -1.54
C ALA A 24 16.65 6.11 -2.49
N TYR A 25 15.83 7.07 -2.06
CA TYR A 25 14.73 7.59 -2.88
C TYR A 25 14.56 9.10 -2.69
N GLU A 26 13.95 9.75 -3.69
CA GLU A 26 13.54 11.14 -3.60
C GLU A 26 12.04 11.25 -3.30
N LEU A 27 11.68 11.99 -2.27
CA LEU A 27 10.29 12.16 -1.86
C LEU A 27 9.67 13.46 -2.39
N HIS A 28 8.78 13.31 -3.36
CA HIS A 28 7.97 14.40 -3.91
C HIS A 28 6.57 14.42 -3.30
N ASN A 29 6.27 15.41 -2.45
CA ASN A 29 4.95 15.61 -1.84
C ASN A 29 4.18 16.75 -2.51
N TYR A 30 2.89 16.55 -2.73
CA TYR A 30 1.96 17.56 -3.22
C TYR A 30 0.91 17.87 -2.16
N SER A 31 0.62 19.15 -1.91
CA SER A 31 -0.58 19.49 -1.14
C SER A 31 -1.83 19.05 -1.93
N TYR A 32 -2.94 18.86 -1.23
CA TYR A 32 -4.19 18.48 -1.87
C TYR A 32 -4.66 19.53 -2.89
N GLU A 33 -4.54 20.81 -2.54
CA GLU A 33 -4.89 21.95 -3.39
C GLU A 33 -4.01 21.99 -4.63
N LYS A 34 -2.69 21.81 -4.48
CA LYS A 34 -1.75 21.78 -5.61
C LYS A 34 -2.03 20.59 -6.53
N TRP A 35 -2.32 19.43 -5.96
CA TRP A 35 -2.66 18.23 -6.72
C TRP A 35 -3.91 18.44 -7.59
N LEU A 36 -4.98 18.96 -6.99
CA LEU A 36 -6.23 19.25 -7.70
C LEU A 36 -6.14 20.47 -8.62
N GLY A 37 -5.28 21.44 -8.31
CA GLY A 37 -5.09 22.70 -9.04
C GLY A 37 -4.34 22.57 -10.37
N GLY A 38 -3.99 21.36 -10.80
CA GLY A 38 -3.46 21.12 -12.15
C GLY A 38 -2.42 20.01 -12.25
N GLU A 39 -1.75 19.65 -11.15
CA GLU A 39 -0.73 18.58 -11.18
C GLU A 39 -1.35 17.23 -11.57
N LYS A 40 -2.54 16.89 -11.06
CA LYS A 40 -3.27 15.69 -11.48
C LYS A 40 -3.46 15.63 -13.00
N ALA A 41 -3.88 16.74 -13.61
CA ALA A 41 -4.09 16.80 -15.07
C ALA A 41 -2.78 16.62 -15.85
N LYS A 42 -1.67 17.20 -15.38
CA LYS A 42 -0.33 17.00 -15.96
C LYS A 42 0.12 15.53 -15.88
N TYR A 43 -0.13 14.87 -14.74
CA TYR A 43 0.21 13.45 -14.55
C TYR A 43 -0.60 12.52 -15.44
N ILE A 44 -1.88 12.82 -15.66
CA ILE A 44 -2.73 12.10 -16.60
C ILE A 44 -2.23 12.32 -18.03
N ALA A 45 -2.04 13.57 -18.44
CA ALA A 45 -1.64 13.91 -19.81
C ALA A 45 -0.25 13.38 -20.19
N SER A 46 0.68 13.31 -19.23
CA SER A 46 2.01 12.73 -19.45
C SER A 46 2.04 11.20 -19.38
N GLY A 47 0.94 10.54 -19.00
CA GLY A 47 0.89 9.09 -18.80
C GLY A 47 1.56 8.60 -17.52
N LYS A 48 2.13 9.49 -16.68
CA LYS A 48 2.75 9.13 -15.39
C LYS A 48 1.76 8.54 -14.39
N SER A 49 0.52 9.00 -14.42
CA SER A 49 -0.60 8.42 -13.68
C SER A 49 -1.85 8.53 -14.52
N PRO A 50 -2.14 7.56 -15.41
CA PRO A 50 -3.26 7.63 -16.34
C PRO A 50 -4.61 7.76 -15.62
N TYR A 51 -4.74 7.16 -14.44
CA TYR A 51 -5.94 7.27 -13.60
C TYR A 51 -5.93 8.51 -12.68
N GLY A 52 -4.83 9.28 -12.66
CA GLY A 52 -4.71 10.49 -11.87
C GLY A 52 -4.70 10.24 -10.36
N VAL A 53 -4.05 9.15 -9.94
CA VAL A 53 -3.89 8.76 -8.54
C VAL A 53 -2.44 8.82 -8.09
N LEU A 54 -2.26 9.04 -6.80
CA LEU A 54 -1.00 8.84 -6.08
C LEU A 54 -1.18 7.62 -5.16
N PRO A 55 -0.11 6.85 -4.86
CA PRO A 55 1.29 7.13 -5.18
C PRO A 55 1.69 6.86 -6.62
N VAL A 56 2.77 7.54 -7.05
CA VAL A 56 3.53 7.23 -8.26
C VAL A 56 4.99 7.04 -7.88
N VAL A 57 5.59 5.93 -8.30
CA VAL A 57 7.04 5.68 -8.21
C VAL A 57 7.62 5.79 -9.62
N GLU A 58 8.69 6.57 -9.76
CA GLU A 58 9.45 6.68 -11.00
C GLU A 58 10.75 5.89 -10.84
N LEU A 59 10.94 4.87 -11.67
CA LEU A 59 12.10 3.98 -11.65
C LEU A 59 12.50 3.68 -13.09
N GLU A 60 13.78 3.86 -13.42
CA GLU A 60 14.34 3.60 -14.77
C GLU A 60 13.56 4.27 -15.92
N GLY A 61 13.09 5.50 -15.69
CA GLY A 61 12.32 6.27 -16.67
C GLY A 61 10.88 5.78 -16.88
N LYS A 62 10.40 4.81 -16.08
CA LYS A 62 9.01 4.33 -16.08
C LYS A 62 8.29 4.83 -14.83
N SER A 63 6.97 4.97 -14.94
CA SER A 63 6.09 5.34 -13.83
C SER A 63 5.21 4.16 -13.43
N TYR A 64 5.13 3.91 -12.12
CA TYR A 64 4.35 2.84 -11.52
C TYR A 64 3.33 3.44 -10.58
N THR A 65 2.08 2.98 -10.66
CA THR A 65 0.95 3.46 -9.86
C THR A 65 0.29 2.31 -9.11
N HIS A 66 -0.55 2.64 -8.14
CA HIS A 66 -1.25 1.73 -7.21
C HIS A 66 -0.31 1.06 -6.19
N LEU A 67 -0.74 1.06 -4.92
CA LEU A 67 0.11 0.67 -3.80
C LEU A 67 0.63 -0.77 -3.91
N LEU A 68 -0.25 -1.76 -4.01
CA LEU A 68 0.15 -3.18 -4.02
C LEU A 68 0.97 -3.55 -5.27
N PRO A 69 0.59 -3.11 -6.49
CA PRO A 69 1.44 -3.34 -7.66
C PRO A 69 2.83 -2.71 -7.54
N ILE A 70 2.95 -1.51 -6.94
CA ILE A 70 4.25 -0.89 -6.68
C ILE A 70 5.07 -1.75 -5.72
N LEU A 71 4.51 -2.14 -4.56
CA LEU A 71 5.20 -2.97 -3.57
C LEU A 71 5.68 -4.28 -4.20
N ARG A 72 4.78 -5.02 -4.85
CA ARG A 72 5.10 -6.28 -5.53
C ARG A 72 6.17 -6.10 -6.61
N HIS A 73 6.12 -5.01 -7.39
CA HIS A 73 7.11 -4.73 -8.42
C HIS A 73 8.48 -4.42 -7.83
N LEU A 74 8.56 -3.60 -6.77
CA LEU A 74 9.80 -3.29 -6.07
C LEU A 74 10.41 -4.53 -5.42
N SER A 75 9.61 -5.35 -4.74
CA SER A 75 10.03 -6.64 -4.17
C SER A 75 10.68 -7.53 -5.22
N ARG A 76 10.02 -7.70 -6.37
CA ARG A 76 10.57 -8.47 -7.50
C ARG A 76 11.85 -7.85 -8.08
N HIS A 77 11.91 -6.53 -8.18
CA HIS A 77 13.10 -5.83 -8.67
C HIS A 77 14.30 -5.98 -7.72
N LEU A 78 14.04 -6.04 -6.41
CA LEU A 78 15.06 -6.25 -5.37
C LEU A 78 15.42 -7.73 -5.17
N GLY A 79 14.61 -8.66 -5.70
CA GLY A 79 14.74 -10.10 -5.43
C GLY A 79 14.49 -10.46 -3.97
N LYS A 80 13.64 -9.69 -3.26
CA LYS A 80 13.33 -9.85 -1.83
C LYS A 80 11.85 -9.58 -1.56
N TYR A 81 11.36 -9.99 -0.39
CA TYR A 81 10.02 -9.70 0.11
C TYR A 81 8.86 -10.33 -0.68
N THR A 82 9.14 -11.31 -1.53
CA THR A 82 8.13 -12.12 -2.24
C THR A 82 8.12 -13.53 -1.67
N GLY A 83 7.03 -14.28 -1.92
CA GLY A 83 7.04 -15.73 -1.70
C GLY A 83 8.02 -16.45 -2.63
N HIS A 84 8.49 -17.62 -2.20
CA HIS A 84 9.36 -18.52 -2.96
C HIS A 84 8.57 -19.54 -3.79
N THR A 85 7.30 -19.73 -3.45
CA THR A 85 6.36 -20.60 -4.16
C THR A 85 5.14 -19.81 -4.62
N ALA A 86 4.38 -20.36 -5.58
CA ALA A 86 3.15 -19.74 -6.03
C ALA A 86 2.11 -19.60 -4.90
N ASP A 87 2.08 -20.56 -3.97
CA ASP A 87 1.16 -20.52 -2.82
C ASP A 87 1.57 -19.45 -1.81
N GLU A 88 2.88 -19.26 -1.58
CA GLU A 88 3.38 -18.15 -0.76
C GLU A 88 3.14 -16.80 -1.43
N GLU A 89 3.40 -16.66 -2.73
CA GLU A 89 3.09 -15.43 -3.46
C GLU A 89 1.59 -15.09 -3.37
N TYR A 90 0.71 -16.09 -3.50
CA TYR A 90 -0.72 -15.93 -3.31
C TYR A 90 -1.07 -15.50 -1.87
N LEU A 91 -0.43 -16.10 -0.87
CA LEU A 91 -0.63 -15.74 0.54
C LEU A 91 -0.26 -14.27 0.81
N VAL A 92 0.88 -13.81 0.28
CA VAL A 92 1.28 -12.40 0.39
C VAL A 92 0.27 -11.50 -0.32
N ASP A 93 -0.19 -11.88 -1.51
CA ASP A 93 -1.17 -11.10 -2.27
C ASP A 93 -2.50 -10.95 -1.54
N VAL A 94 -3.07 -12.04 -1.03
CA VAL A 94 -4.37 -12.00 -0.36
C VAL A 94 -4.31 -11.23 0.95
N TYR A 95 -3.21 -11.35 1.70
CA TYR A 95 -3.02 -10.60 2.93
C TYR A 95 -2.85 -9.10 2.66
N ALA A 96 -1.99 -8.74 1.70
CA ALA A 96 -1.77 -7.34 1.34
C ALA A 96 -3.06 -6.67 0.80
N ASP A 97 -3.89 -7.41 0.07
CA ASP A 97 -5.19 -6.92 -0.41
C ASP A 97 -6.18 -6.69 0.74
N LEU A 98 -6.24 -7.62 1.71
CA LEU A 98 -7.03 -7.46 2.93
C LEU A 98 -6.67 -6.17 3.69
N ILE A 99 -5.36 -5.90 3.88
CA ILE A 99 -4.88 -4.68 4.52
C ILE A 99 -5.25 -3.43 3.70
N ASN A 100 -5.12 -3.48 2.38
CA ASN A 100 -5.47 -2.38 1.48
C ASN A 100 -6.98 -2.05 1.49
N ASP A 101 -7.83 -3.06 1.56
CA ASP A 101 -9.28 -2.90 1.70
C ASP A 101 -9.65 -2.23 3.02
N TRP A 102 -8.98 -2.62 4.10
CA TRP A 102 -9.12 -1.95 5.39
C TRP A 102 -8.68 -0.49 5.34
N PHE A 103 -7.52 -0.20 4.75
CA PHE A 103 -7.04 1.18 4.59
C PHE A 103 -8.00 2.04 3.76
N THR A 104 -8.60 1.46 2.72
CA THR A 104 -9.58 2.15 1.87
C THR A 104 -10.85 2.48 2.66
N SER A 105 -11.35 1.49 3.41
CA SER A 105 -12.54 1.65 4.25
C SER A 105 -12.31 2.67 5.37
N PHE A 106 -11.16 2.60 6.03
CA PHE A 106 -10.73 3.58 7.02
C PHE A 106 -10.65 4.99 6.43
N ALA A 107 -10.00 5.16 5.28
CA ALA A 107 -9.90 6.47 4.63
C ALA A 107 -11.27 7.04 4.23
N GLN A 108 -12.19 6.20 3.73
CA GLN A 108 -13.55 6.61 3.42
C GLN A 108 -14.29 7.10 4.68
N PHE A 109 -14.20 6.36 5.78
CA PHE A 109 -14.80 6.75 7.04
C PHE A 109 -14.21 8.06 7.60
N THR A 110 -12.88 8.18 7.65
CA THR A 110 -12.19 9.33 8.25
C THR A 110 -12.33 10.61 7.43
N PHE A 111 -12.25 10.54 6.11
CA PHE A 111 -12.12 11.72 5.26
C PHE A 111 -13.36 12.06 4.43
N ILE A 112 -14.21 11.07 4.10
CA ILE A 112 -15.36 11.26 3.19
C ILE A 112 -16.65 11.33 3.99
N GLU A 113 -16.91 10.33 4.85
CA GLU A 113 -18.21 10.16 5.48
C GLU A 113 -18.36 10.85 6.85
N LYS A 114 -17.32 11.54 7.35
CA LYS A 114 -17.29 12.29 8.64
C LYS A 114 -18.44 11.96 9.60
N GLY A 115 -18.46 10.73 10.11
CA GLY A 115 -19.37 10.29 11.17
C GLY A 115 -20.82 9.95 10.77
N SER A 116 -21.16 9.71 9.49
CA SER A 116 -22.54 9.42 9.10
C SER A 116 -22.97 7.95 9.13
N SER A 117 -22.17 7.03 9.65
CA SER A 117 -22.66 5.67 9.91
C SER A 117 -22.12 5.11 11.23
N GLU A 118 -22.97 5.11 12.26
CA GLU A 118 -22.82 4.28 13.47
C GLU A 118 -22.69 2.77 13.15
N GLN A 119 -22.88 2.37 11.88
CA GLN A 119 -23.01 0.98 11.45
C GLN A 119 -21.74 0.39 10.78
N SER A 120 -20.78 1.19 10.31
CA SER A 120 -19.68 0.67 9.48
C SER A 120 -18.45 0.22 10.29
N THR A 121 -18.00 1.02 11.25
CA THR A 121 -16.72 0.78 11.95
C THR A 121 -16.74 -0.40 12.93
N PRO A 122 -17.77 -0.59 13.80
CA PRO A 122 -17.73 -1.66 14.80
C PRO A 122 -17.86 -3.08 14.24
N HIS A 123 -18.47 -3.27 13.07
CA HIS A 123 -18.63 -4.59 12.45
C HIS A 123 -17.48 -4.96 11.51
N PHE A 124 -16.89 -3.97 10.85
CA PHE A 124 -15.81 -4.22 9.89
C PHE A 124 -14.50 -4.58 10.59
N VAL A 125 -14.16 -3.91 11.70
CA VAL A 125 -12.89 -4.13 12.40
C VAL A 125 -12.76 -5.56 12.95
N PRO A 126 -13.74 -6.15 13.66
CA PRO A 126 -13.62 -7.53 14.14
C PRO A 126 -13.45 -8.55 13.02
N LYS A 127 -14.18 -8.40 11.90
CA LYS A 127 -14.06 -9.29 10.74
C LYS A 127 -12.68 -9.17 10.09
N PHE A 128 -12.18 -7.95 9.93
CA PHE A 128 -10.85 -7.69 9.42
C PHE A 128 -9.76 -8.30 10.32
N LEU A 129 -9.84 -8.06 11.63
CA LEU A 129 -8.89 -8.61 12.60
C LEU A 129 -8.92 -10.15 12.61
N GLN A 130 -10.11 -10.75 12.55
CA GLN A 130 -10.24 -12.21 12.45
C GLN A 130 -9.62 -12.77 11.16
N ALA A 131 -9.78 -12.07 10.03
CA ALA A 131 -9.14 -12.46 8.78
C ALA A 131 -7.61 -12.30 8.87
N CYS A 132 -7.12 -11.24 9.50
CA CYS A 132 -5.69 -11.06 9.74
C CYS A 132 -5.11 -12.20 10.59
N GLU A 133 -5.77 -12.52 11.71
CA GLU A 133 -5.39 -13.62 12.59
C GLU A 133 -5.32 -14.95 11.83
N TYR A 134 -6.33 -15.23 10.99
CA TYR A 134 -6.36 -16.43 10.17
C TYR A 134 -5.17 -16.52 9.21
N TYR A 135 -4.86 -15.45 8.46
CA TYR A 135 -3.76 -15.50 7.50
C TYR A 135 -2.39 -15.52 8.18
N LEU A 136 -2.23 -14.81 9.30
CA LEU A 136 -1.01 -14.83 10.09
C LEU A 136 -0.80 -16.19 10.79
N SER A 137 -1.86 -16.95 11.08
CA SER A 137 -1.74 -18.29 11.67
C SER A 137 -1.46 -19.40 10.66
N VAL A 138 -1.49 -19.12 9.34
CA VAL A 138 -1.16 -20.13 8.31
C VAL A 138 0.30 -20.58 8.44
N ASN A 139 1.20 -19.69 8.86
CA ASN A 139 2.60 -20.00 9.07
C ASN A 139 3.03 -19.59 10.49
N GLU A 140 3.15 -20.57 11.39
CA GLU A 140 3.53 -20.35 12.79
C GLU A 140 5.05 -20.21 13.00
N GLN A 141 5.86 -20.31 11.94
CA GLN A 141 7.32 -20.33 12.03
C GLN A 141 7.91 -18.92 11.98
N GLY A 142 7.58 -18.07 12.95
CA GLY A 142 8.17 -16.73 13.08
C GLY A 142 7.15 -15.61 13.21
N PRO A 143 7.60 -14.34 13.21
CA PRO A 143 6.74 -13.19 13.49
C PRO A 143 6.07 -12.58 12.24
N TYR A 144 6.38 -13.05 11.03
CA TYR A 144 5.92 -12.48 9.76
C TYR A 144 4.95 -13.41 9.03
N LEU A 145 4.28 -12.89 8.01
CA LEU A 145 3.32 -13.66 7.21
C LEU A 145 3.93 -14.92 6.58
N LEU A 146 5.21 -14.86 6.17
CA LEU A 146 5.96 -16.00 5.64
C LEU A 146 6.87 -16.65 6.69
N GLY A 147 6.51 -16.53 7.97
CA GLY A 147 7.25 -17.08 9.09
C GLY A 147 8.39 -16.17 9.52
N ASP A 148 9.63 -16.60 9.33
CA ASP A 148 10.83 -15.84 9.72
C ASP A 148 11.26 -14.82 8.66
N GLU A 149 10.62 -14.84 7.49
CA GLU A 149 10.93 -13.94 6.38
C GLU A 149 9.87 -12.85 6.19
N LEU A 150 10.36 -11.62 6.06
CA LEU A 150 9.53 -10.46 5.76
C LEU A 150 9.06 -10.49 4.30
N SER A 151 7.79 -10.21 4.08
CA SER A 151 7.17 -10.05 2.76
C SER A 151 6.67 -8.63 2.55
N TYR A 152 6.30 -8.26 1.32
CA TYR A 152 5.68 -6.95 1.10
C TYR A 152 4.27 -6.82 1.70
N GLY A 153 3.68 -7.92 2.15
CA GLY A 153 2.42 -7.92 2.90
C GLY A 153 2.59 -7.47 4.35
N ASP A 154 3.83 -7.48 4.88
CA ASP A 154 4.14 -7.10 6.26
C ASP A 154 4.41 -5.59 6.44
N PHE A 155 4.56 -4.83 5.34
CA PHE A 155 4.78 -3.37 5.32
C PHE A 155 3.48 -2.55 5.22
#